data_AF-A0A9E8J521-F1
#
_entry.id   AF-A0A9E8J521-F1
#
_cell.length_a   1.000
_cell.length_b   1.000
_cell.length_c   1.000
_cell.angle_alpha   90.00
_cell.angle_beta   90.00
_cell.angle_gamma   90.00
#
_symmetry.space_group_name_H-M   'P 1'
#
loop_
_entity.id
_entity.type
_entity.pdbx_description
1 polymer ?
#
loop_
_entity_poly.entity_id
_entity_poly.type
_entity_poly.pdbx_seq_one_letter_code
_entity_poly.pdbx_strand_id
1 'polypeptide(L)'
;MNFEQAKKRLFNGTFLLGRSRRGKAVDALFAFGSAEAAVVLVDAVGREHPEADGILSRLLTIDSKAKHEMHAAVWAFWKRQRYATLLNKARSSEALRNVLYDAMRVMPRDDEGDRTVFALWHRLDDKVLAEMITNQSRHAPGLEMDALFGLAQGDAERYLVLEDPDCSIFEKAYIMASDDQKRRINSTVLKNLDPRLVKAYVLAGAGGHEQELVLEALKISGDQDGLFEQVRGMTFQKMLELVAYWERTGNLPDDSSRKKTVERAVALYRELCSLNFKASDEAPAGTTDMIHFWEKREVSDEKLQAELGCDDPMVRAGALYISAKRGRISQSRLRDIARTGSWLEKLAARLYLPGEFPEEEYEHVVWLRKNDRIDARIFNAVVPGTIDDSQFFLDSMRVLGESENASDKMLFTLLAILTTFQGHFLRGIVTLDENDDATQKGAVETEDAPGIEW
;
A
#
# COMPACT_ATOMS: atom_id res chain seq x y z
N MET A 1 3.26 -53.26 -26.46
CA MET A 1 2.02 -52.48 -26.71
C MET A 1 2.45 -51.23 -27.45
N ASN A 2 1.77 -50.86 -28.55
CA ASN A 2 2.13 -49.65 -29.29
C ASN A 2 1.47 -48.40 -28.68
N PHE A 3 1.88 -47.21 -29.14
CA PHE A 3 1.47 -45.92 -28.58
C PHE A 3 -0.06 -45.72 -28.59
N GLU A 4 -0.70 -45.93 -29.74
CA GLU A 4 -2.16 -45.78 -29.88
C GLU A 4 -2.95 -46.76 -29.01
N GLN A 5 -2.47 -48.00 -28.87
CA GLN A 5 -3.09 -48.96 -27.95
C GLN A 5 -2.95 -48.53 -26.49
N ALA A 6 -1.81 -47.95 -26.10
CA ALA A 6 -1.61 -47.44 -24.75
C ALA A 6 -2.56 -46.27 -24.46
N LYS A 7 -2.65 -45.29 -25.37
CA LYS A 7 -3.59 -44.16 -25.28
C LYS A 7 -5.04 -44.61 -25.13
N LYS A 8 -5.49 -45.55 -25.97
CA LYS A 8 -6.87 -46.09 -25.90
C LYS A 8 -7.16 -46.83 -24.60
N ARG A 9 -6.16 -47.51 -24.02
CA ARG A 9 -6.32 -48.30 -22.79
C ARG A 9 -6.16 -47.48 -21.52
N LEU A 10 -5.68 -46.25 -21.61
CA LEU A 10 -5.44 -45.37 -20.47
C LEU A 10 -6.71 -45.11 -19.65
N PHE A 11 -7.88 -44.96 -20.28
CA PHE A 11 -9.16 -44.74 -19.59
C PHE A 11 -10.06 -45.98 -19.59
N ASN A 12 -9.49 -47.18 -19.60
CA ASN A 12 -10.30 -48.40 -19.69
C ASN A 12 -11.17 -48.61 -18.43
N GLY A 13 -12.49 -48.57 -18.60
CA GLY A 13 -13.51 -48.75 -17.55
C GLY A 13 -13.98 -50.20 -17.31
N THR A 14 -13.33 -51.21 -17.89
CA THR A 14 -13.76 -52.62 -17.74
C THR A 14 -13.73 -53.04 -16.26
N PHE A 15 -14.86 -53.51 -15.71
CA PHE A 15 -15.12 -53.72 -14.28
C PHE A 15 -14.10 -54.61 -13.52
N LEU A 16 -13.45 -55.59 -14.16
CA LEU A 16 -12.52 -56.52 -13.50
C LEU A 16 -11.05 -56.38 -13.94
N LEU A 17 -10.79 -55.93 -15.16
CA LEU A 17 -9.43 -55.83 -15.73
C LEU A 17 -8.98 -54.38 -15.96
N GLY A 18 -9.84 -53.40 -15.69
CA GLY A 18 -9.60 -51.98 -15.94
C GLY A 18 -8.33 -51.48 -15.28
N ARG A 19 -8.16 -51.69 -13.97
CA ARG A 19 -6.97 -51.25 -13.22
C ARG A 19 -5.66 -51.81 -13.79
N SER A 20 -5.57 -53.12 -14.00
CA SER A 20 -4.37 -53.74 -14.56
C SER A 20 -4.06 -53.25 -15.98
N ARG A 21 -5.10 -53.04 -16.81
CA ARG A 21 -4.93 -52.52 -18.18
C ARG A 21 -4.50 -51.05 -18.20
N ARG A 22 -5.02 -50.23 -17.29
CA ARG A 22 -4.61 -48.82 -17.13
C ARG A 22 -3.18 -48.72 -16.63
N GLY A 23 -2.80 -49.49 -15.59
CA GLY A 23 -1.41 -49.56 -15.12
C GLY A 23 -0.43 -49.93 -16.23
N LYS A 24 -0.72 -50.99 -17.02
CA LYS A 24 0.11 -51.36 -18.18
C LYS A 24 0.19 -50.26 -19.24
N ALA A 25 -0.89 -49.48 -19.43
CA ALA A 25 -0.91 -48.34 -20.35
C ALA A 25 -0.02 -47.21 -19.85
N VAL A 26 -0.10 -46.88 -18.57
CA VAL A 26 0.77 -45.90 -17.91
C VAL A 26 2.24 -46.32 -18.05
N ASP A 27 2.57 -47.57 -17.73
CA ASP A 27 3.96 -48.07 -17.83
C ASP A 27 4.50 -48.01 -19.26
N ALA A 28 3.69 -48.39 -20.25
CA ALA A 28 4.08 -48.28 -21.64
C ALA A 28 4.30 -46.83 -22.08
N LEU A 29 3.45 -45.90 -21.65
CA LEU A 29 3.60 -44.47 -21.97
C LEU A 29 4.89 -43.90 -21.36
N PHE A 30 5.20 -44.22 -20.11
CA PHE A 30 6.50 -43.86 -19.53
C PHE A 30 7.69 -44.51 -20.24
N ALA A 31 7.54 -45.74 -20.74
CA ALA A 31 8.61 -46.45 -21.44
C ALA A 31 8.93 -45.83 -22.81
N PHE A 32 7.96 -45.23 -23.51
CA PHE A 32 8.22 -44.52 -24.77
C PHE A 32 9.13 -43.31 -24.59
N GLY A 33 9.05 -42.60 -23.47
CA GLY A 33 9.96 -41.49 -23.16
C GLY A 33 9.89 -40.30 -24.12
N SER A 34 8.79 -40.14 -24.88
CA SER A 34 8.62 -39.07 -25.86
C SER A 34 7.78 -37.90 -25.34
N ALA A 35 7.83 -36.77 -26.04
CA ALA A 35 7.02 -35.58 -25.75
C ALA A 35 5.50 -35.88 -25.87
N GLU A 36 5.08 -36.68 -26.84
CA GLU A 36 3.67 -37.06 -27.02
C GLU A 36 3.17 -37.92 -25.85
N ALA A 37 4.01 -38.82 -25.35
CA ALA A 37 3.68 -39.62 -24.18
C ALA A 37 3.52 -38.77 -22.93
N ALA A 38 4.37 -37.75 -22.74
CA ALA A 38 4.24 -36.77 -21.67
C ALA A 38 2.88 -36.05 -21.72
N VAL A 39 2.50 -35.52 -22.89
CA VAL A 39 1.22 -34.80 -23.05
C VAL A 39 0.03 -35.70 -22.70
N VAL A 40 0.05 -36.96 -23.14
CA VAL A 40 -1.03 -37.93 -22.84
C VAL A 40 -1.13 -38.23 -21.33
N LEU A 41 0.01 -38.43 -20.66
CA LEU A 41 0.04 -38.73 -19.22
C LEU A 41 -0.38 -37.52 -18.38
N VAL A 42 0.08 -36.33 -18.78
CA VAL A 42 -0.25 -35.08 -18.11
C VAL A 42 -1.74 -34.72 -18.29
N ASP A 43 -2.32 -34.91 -19.48
CA ASP A 43 -3.76 -34.78 -19.72
C ASP A 43 -4.56 -35.74 -18.83
N ALA A 44 -4.08 -36.97 -18.65
CA ALA A 44 -4.74 -37.93 -17.76
C ALA A 44 -4.74 -37.48 -16.28
N VAL A 45 -3.69 -36.83 -15.81
CA VAL A 45 -3.67 -36.20 -14.48
C VAL A 45 -4.72 -35.09 -14.40
N GLY A 46 -4.83 -34.24 -15.43
CA GLY A 46 -5.82 -33.15 -15.49
C GLY A 46 -7.27 -33.64 -15.55
N ARG A 47 -7.52 -34.80 -16.16
CA ARG A 47 -8.85 -35.43 -16.29
C ARG A 47 -9.20 -36.36 -15.12
N GLU A 48 -8.52 -36.20 -13.98
CA GLU A 48 -8.78 -36.95 -12.74
C GLU A 48 -8.76 -38.47 -12.95
N HIS A 49 -7.79 -38.97 -13.73
CA HIS A 49 -7.59 -40.41 -13.90
C HIS A 49 -7.52 -41.13 -12.54
N PRO A 50 -8.04 -42.37 -12.38
CA PRO A 50 -8.04 -43.08 -11.09
C PRO A 50 -6.67 -43.29 -10.43
N GLU A 51 -5.60 -43.17 -11.21
CA GLU A 51 -4.20 -43.28 -10.76
C GLU A 51 -3.44 -41.94 -10.91
N ALA A 52 -4.15 -40.81 -10.98
CA ALA A 52 -3.59 -39.49 -11.29
C ALA A 52 -2.43 -39.10 -10.36
N ASP A 53 -2.53 -39.39 -9.06
CA ASP A 53 -1.49 -39.02 -8.09
C ASP A 53 -0.22 -39.85 -8.30
N GLY A 54 -0.35 -41.15 -8.60
CA GLY A 54 0.78 -42.01 -8.93
C GLY A 54 1.42 -41.64 -10.28
N ILE A 55 0.61 -41.26 -11.26
CA ILE A 55 1.11 -40.74 -12.54
C ILE A 55 1.87 -39.43 -12.30
N LEU A 56 1.30 -38.50 -11.55
CA LEU A 56 1.90 -37.20 -11.26
C LEU A 56 3.24 -37.36 -10.52
N SER A 57 3.29 -38.21 -9.49
CA SER A 57 4.53 -38.50 -8.77
C SER A 57 5.62 -39.00 -9.72
N ARG A 58 5.30 -39.93 -10.63
CA ARG A 58 6.27 -40.44 -11.61
C ARG A 58 6.68 -39.40 -12.66
N LEU A 59 5.77 -38.51 -13.06
CA LEU A 59 6.07 -37.41 -13.99
C LEU A 59 7.06 -36.40 -13.37
N LEU A 60 6.91 -36.11 -12.07
CA LEU A 60 7.80 -35.21 -11.34
C LEU A 60 9.19 -35.79 -11.11
N THR A 61 9.33 -37.13 -11.06
CA THR A 61 10.61 -37.82 -10.85
C THR A 61 11.25 -38.32 -12.14
N ILE A 62 10.88 -37.77 -13.31
CA ILE A 62 11.54 -38.14 -14.57
C ILE A 62 12.99 -37.66 -14.52
N ASP A 63 13.94 -38.57 -14.76
CA ASP A 63 15.34 -38.21 -14.96
C ASP A 63 15.49 -37.38 -16.24
N SER A 64 15.80 -36.10 -16.07
CA SER A 64 15.96 -35.12 -17.14
C SER A 64 17.11 -35.46 -18.10
N LYS A 65 18.10 -36.26 -17.67
CA LYS A 65 19.21 -36.72 -18.52
C LYS A 65 18.81 -37.93 -19.36
N ALA A 66 18.09 -38.88 -18.77
CA ALA A 66 17.68 -40.10 -19.45
C ALA A 66 16.49 -39.89 -20.41
N LYS A 67 15.57 -38.97 -20.07
CA LYS A 67 14.32 -38.72 -20.83
C LYS A 67 14.07 -37.23 -21.01
N HIS A 68 15.04 -36.56 -21.62
CA HIS A 68 15.03 -35.10 -21.80
C HIS A 68 13.76 -34.58 -22.49
N GLU A 69 13.36 -35.15 -23.63
CA GLU A 69 12.17 -34.71 -24.39
C GLU A 69 10.88 -34.84 -23.58
N MET A 70 10.72 -35.95 -22.86
CA MET A 70 9.57 -36.18 -21.98
C MET A 70 9.56 -35.17 -20.83
N HIS A 71 10.69 -35.00 -20.14
CA HIS A 71 10.84 -34.06 -19.02
C HIS A 71 10.50 -32.63 -19.45
N ALA A 72 11.08 -32.15 -20.55
CA ALA A 72 10.82 -30.82 -21.09
C ALA A 72 9.34 -30.64 -21.46
N ALA A 73 8.71 -31.63 -22.10
CA ALA A 73 7.30 -31.58 -22.47
C ALA A 73 6.35 -31.52 -21.26
N VAL A 74 6.67 -32.23 -20.17
CA VAL A 74 5.90 -32.18 -18.91
C VAL A 74 5.90 -30.78 -18.33
N TRP A 75 7.07 -30.17 -18.16
CA TRP A 75 7.18 -28.82 -17.57
C TRP A 75 6.62 -27.74 -18.49
N ALA A 76 6.82 -27.85 -19.80
CA ALA A 76 6.19 -26.97 -20.78
C ALA A 76 4.66 -27.03 -20.70
N PHE A 77 4.08 -28.22 -20.52
CA PHE A 77 2.63 -28.35 -20.33
C PHE A 77 2.17 -27.65 -19.04
N TRP A 78 2.86 -27.90 -17.92
CA TRP A 78 2.49 -27.26 -16.66
C TRP A 78 2.61 -25.74 -16.72
N LYS A 79 3.66 -25.22 -17.35
CA LYS A 79 3.83 -23.79 -17.61
C LYS A 79 2.66 -23.21 -18.40
N ARG A 80 2.21 -23.89 -19.48
CA ARG A 80 1.02 -23.48 -20.28
C ARG A 80 -0.25 -23.43 -19.45
N GLN A 81 -0.43 -24.39 -18.54
CA GLN A 81 -1.57 -24.44 -17.61
C GLN A 81 -1.38 -23.55 -16.37
N ARG A 82 -0.37 -22.68 -16.37
CA ARG A 82 -0.05 -21.82 -15.22
C ARG A 82 0.08 -22.65 -13.93
N TYR A 83 0.61 -23.86 -14.03
CA TYR A 83 0.81 -24.80 -12.92
C TYR A 83 -0.45 -25.13 -12.09
N ALA A 84 -1.67 -24.73 -12.52
CA ALA A 84 -2.85 -24.73 -11.65
C ALA A 84 -3.19 -26.14 -11.14
N THR A 85 -3.27 -27.12 -12.04
CA THR A 85 -3.53 -28.53 -11.69
C THR A 85 -2.44 -29.12 -10.79
N LEU A 86 -1.18 -28.84 -11.11
CA LEU A 86 -0.03 -29.30 -10.33
C LEU A 86 -0.08 -28.78 -8.90
N LEU A 87 -0.29 -27.47 -8.73
CA LEU A 87 -0.32 -26.82 -7.42
C LEU A 87 -1.55 -27.25 -6.60
N ASN A 88 -2.71 -27.41 -7.24
CA ASN A 88 -3.91 -27.89 -6.54
C ASN A 88 -3.69 -29.30 -5.96
N LYS A 89 -3.11 -30.22 -6.74
CA LYS A 89 -2.79 -31.58 -6.27
C LYS A 89 -1.71 -31.60 -5.20
N ALA A 90 -0.67 -30.78 -5.34
CA ALA A 90 0.38 -30.67 -4.32
C ALA A 90 -0.16 -30.09 -3.00
N ARG A 91 -1.11 -29.13 -3.05
CA ARG A 91 -1.76 -28.58 -1.86
C ARG A 91 -2.65 -29.62 -1.14
N SER A 92 -3.29 -30.51 -1.88
CA SER A 92 -4.17 -31.54 -1.32
C SER A 92 -3.43 -32.80 -0.83
N SER A 93 -2.13 -32.92 -1.05
CA SER A 93 -1.35 -34.12 -0.70
C SER A 93 0.08 -33.76 -0.30
N GLU A 94 0.40 -33.96 0.98
CA GLU A 94 1.74 -33.75 1.52
C GLU A 94 2.80 -34.61 0.81
N ALA A 95 2.47 -35.85 0.46
CA ALA A 95 3.37 -36.73 -0.28
C ALA A 95 3.72 -36.14 -1.66
N LEU A 96 2.73 -35.63 -2.40
CA LEU A 96 2.97 -35.01 -3.71
C LEU A 96 3.71 -33.68 -3.58
N ARG A 97 3.46 -32.90 -2.52
CA ARG A 97 4.21 -31.69 -2.22
C ARG A 97 5.70 -31.98 -2.00
N ASN A 98 6.02 -33.01 -1.23
CA ASN A 98 7.41 -33.41 -1.00
C ASN A 98 8.08 -33.87 -2.30
N VAL A 99 7.38 -34.66 -3.12
CA VAL A 99 7.87 -35.07 -4.44
C VAL A 99 8.10 -33.86 -5.36
N LEU A 100 7.23 -32.84 -5.32
CA LEU A 100 7.43 -31.60 -6.08
C LEU A 100 8.69 -30.87 -5.62
N TYR A 101 8.91 -30.73 -4.30
CA TYR A 101 10.13 -30.09 -3.81
C TYR A 101 11.39 -30.86 -4.20
N ASP A 102 11.36 -32.19 -4.15
CA ASP A 102 12.49 -33.02 -4.60
C ASP A 102 12.74 -32.86 -6.10
N ALA A 103 11.69 -32.80 -6.92
CA ALA A 103 11.79 -32.50 -8.34
C ALA A 103 12.41 -31.11 -8.60
N MET A 104 12.05 -30.10 -7.80
CA MET A 104 12.65 -28.76 -7.88
C MET A 104 14.13 -28.76 -7.50
N ARG A 105 14.53 -29.54 -6.49
CA ARG A 105 15.93 -29.65 -6.05
C ARG A 105 16.84 -30.22 -7.13
N VAL A 106 16.35 -31.19 -7.89
CA VAL A 106 17.10 -31.86 -8.97
C VAL A 106 16.85 -31.26 -10.36
N MET A 107 15.99 -30.23 -10.46
CA MET A 107 15.75 -29.51 -11.71
C MET A 107 17.08 -29.02 -12.30
N PRO A 108 17.32 -29.18 -13.62
CA PRO A 108 18.50 -28.64 -14.28
C PRO A 108 18.78 -27.18 -13.89
N ARG A 109 20.06 -26.82 -13.85
CA ARG A 109 20.53 -25.44 -13.60
C ARG A 109 20.85 -24.76 -14.93
N ASP A 110 19.87 -24.80 -15.82
CA ASP A 110 19.84 -24.06 -17.07
C ASP A 110 18.75 -22.98 -16.99
N ASP A 111 18.68 -22.11 -17.99
CA ASP A 111 17.75 -20.98 -18.00
C ASP A 111 16.28 -21.41 -17.80
N GLU A 112 15.86 -22.54 -18.38
CA GLU A 112 14.47 -23.00 -18.27
C GLU A 112 14.17 -23.65 -16.92
N GLY A 113 15.13 -24.38 -16.36
CA GLY A 113 15.04 -24.92 -15.00
C GLY A 113 14.94 -23.81 -13.97
N ASP A 114 15.80 -22.79 -14.07
CA ASP A 114 15.78 -21.64 -13.17
C ASP A 114 14.48 -20.83 -13.34
N ARG A 115 14.04 -20.56 -14.57
CA ARG A 115 12.73 -19.95 -14.84
C ARG A 115 11.58 -20.70 -14.17
N THR A 116 11.60 -22.03 -14.22
CA THR A 116 10.54 -22.86 -13.63
C THR A 116 10.53 -22.76 -12.11
N VAL A 117 11.71 -22.86 -11.48
CA VAL A 117 11.86 -22.75 -10.03
C VAL A 117 11.42 -21.38 -9.51
N PHE A 118 11.90 -20.29 -10.14
CA PHE A 118 11.51 -18.93 -9.74
C PHE A 118 10.01 -18.67 -9.98
N ALA A 119 9.43 -19.17 -11.09
CA ALA A 119 8.00 -19.03 -11.34
C ALA A 119 7.13 -19.74 -10.31
N LEU A 120 7.56 -20.92 -9.84
CA LEU A 120 6.86 -21.66 -8.79
C LEU A 120 7.03 -21.00 -7.41
N TRP A 121 8.24 -20.55 -7.07
CA TRP A 121 8.48 -19.76 -5.86
C TRP A 121 7.58 -18.52 -5.83
N HIS A 122 7.58 -17.72 -6.90
CA HIS A 122 6.81 -16.48 -6.97
C HIS A 122 5.31 -16.69 -6.75
N ARG A 123 4.75 -17.78 -7.30
CA ARG A 123 3.31 -18.10 -7.21
C ARG A 123 2.90 -18.72 -5.89
N LEU A 124 3.79 -19.47 -5.26
CA LEU A 124 3.51 -20.16 -4.00
C LEU A 124 3.90 -19.34 -2.79
N ASP A 125 4.79 -18.37 -2.98
CA ASP A 125 5.42 -17.59 -1.92
C ASP A 125 6.03 -18.47 -0.82
N ASP A 126 6.64 -19.58 -1.24
CA ASP A 126 7.02 -20.70 -0.38
C ASP A 126 8.47 -20.57 0.13
N LYS A 127 8.65 -20.74 1.45
CA LYS A 127 9.95 -20.62 2.12
C LYS A 127 10.93 -21.73 1.73
N VAL A 128 10.46 -22.96 1.52
CA VAL A 128 11.33 -24.10 1.16
C VAL A 128 11.94 -23.86 -0.23
N LEU A 129 11.13 -23.35 -1.16
CA LEU A 129 11.63 -22.96 -2.49
C LEU A 129 12.60 -21.77 -2.40
N ALA A 130 12.34 -20.79 -1.54
CA ALA A 130 13.24 -19.67 -1.34
C ALA A 130 14.61 -20.11 -0.79
N GLU A 131 14.62 -20.92 0.27
CA GLU A 131 15.85 -21.50 0.83
C GLU A 131 16.62 -22.32 -0.22
N MET A 132 15.90 -23.09 -1.04
CA MET A 132 16.51 -23.87 -2.12
C MET A 132 17.18 -22.97 -3.17
N ILE A 133 16.50 -21.91 -3.64
CA ILE A 133 17.05 -20.95 -4.60
C ILE A 133 18.35 -20.34 -4.06
N THR A 134 18.34 -19.91 -2.80
CA THR A 134 19.50 -19.33 -2.12
C THR A 134 20.65 -20.33 -1.98
N ASN A 135 20.38 -21.52 -1.41
CA ASN A 135 21.40 -22.55 -1.16
C ASN A 135 22.03 -23.12 -2.44
N GLN A 136 21.27 -23.14 -3.54
CA GLN A 136 21.77 -23.61 -4.83
C GLN A 136 22.39 -22.49 -5.68
N SER A 137 22.34 -21.25 -5.20
CA SER A 137 22.78 -20.05 -5.93
C SER A 137 22.19 -19.97 -7.34
N ARG A 138 20.88 -20.23 -7.46
CA ARG A 138 20.18 -20.18 -8.75
C ARG A 138 20.10 -18.76 -9.29
N HIS A 139 20.18 -18.62 -10.61
CA HIS A 139 20.11 -17.33 -11.27
C HIS A 139 18.66 -16.99 -11.60
N ALA A 140 18.24 -15.77 -11.25
CA ALA A 140 16.91 -15.31 -11.63
C ALA A 140 16.81 -15.15 -13.15
N PRO A 141 15.63 -15.36 -13.74
CA PRO A 141 15.44 -15.29 -15.19
C PRO A 141 15.48 -13.87 -15.77
N GLY A 142 15.51 -12.86 -14.92
CA GLY A 142 15.55 -11.43 -15.25
C GLY A 142 15.83 -10.59 -14.01
N LEU A 143 16.25 -9.35 -14.20
CA LEU A 143 16.66 -8.44 -13.12
C LEU A 143 15.51 -8.13 -12.17
N GLU A 144 14.30 -7.95 -12.70
CA GLU A 144 13.10 -7.67 -11.92
C GLU A 144 12.73 -8.83 -10.99
N MET A 145 12.92 -10.07 -11.46
CA MET A 145 12.69 -11.27 -10.65
C MET A 145 13.75 -11.46 -9.58
N ASP A 146 15.01 -11.10 -9.85
CA ASP A 146 16.07 -11.15 -8.84
C ASP A 146 15.86 -10.10 -7.75
N ALA A 147 15.51 -8.87 -8.16
CA ALA A 147 15.15 -7.79 -7.26
C ALA A 147 13.94 -8.19 -6.38
N LEU A 148 12.86 -8.70 -7.01
CA LEU A 148 11.68 -9.20 -6.28
C LEU A 148 12.07 -10.30 -5.28
N PHE A 149 12.89 -11.26 -5.69
CA PHE A 149 13.35 -12.33 -4.82
C PHE A 149 14.15 -11.79 -3.63
N GLY A 150 15.20 -11.01 -3.88
CA GLY A 150 16.04 -10.44 -2.83
C GLY A 150 15.24 -9.61 -1.84
N LEU A 151 14.47 -8.64 -2.34
CA LEU A 151 13.68 -7.73 -1.50
C LEU A 151 12.63 -8.48 -0.67
N ALA A 152 11.93 -9.47 -1.24
CA ALA A 152 10.94 -10.25 -0.53
C ALA A 152 11.55 -11.24 0.49
N GLN A 153 12.84 -11.60 0.35
CA GLN A 153 13.59 -12.43 1.29
C GLN A 153 14.39 -11.62 2.33
N GLY A 154 14.38 -10.29 2.25
CA GLY A 154 15.15 -9.43 3.16
C GLY A 154 16.60 -9.18 2.75
N ASP A 155 16.99 -9.62 1.55
CA ASP A 155 18.32 -9.44 0.97
C ASP A 155 18.30 -8.24 0.00
N ALA A 156 18.47 -7.04 0.56
CA ALA A 156 18.47 -5.80 -0.21
C ALA A 156 19.65 -5.68 -1.18
N GLU A 157 20.77 -6.34 -0.89
CA GLU A 157 21.99 -6.29 -1.71
C GLU A 157 21.73 -6.75 -3.14
N ARG A 158 20.87 -7.76 -3.33
CA ARG A 158 20.47 -8.22 -4.68
C ARG A 158 19.83 -7.12 -5.54
N TYR A 159 19.19 -6.13 -4.93
CA TYR A 159 18.70 -4.96 -5.64
C TYR A 159 19.79 -3.89 -5.77
N LEU A 160 20.52 -3.60 -4.68
CA LEU A 160 21.49 -2.49 -4.62
C LEU A 160 22.67 -2.65 -5.59
N VAL A 161 23.05 -3.89 -5.92
CA VAL A 161 24.08 -4.20 -6.92
C VAL A 161 23.63 -3.94 -8.36
N LEU A 162 22.33 -3.72 -8.58
CA LEU A 162 21.78 -3.43 -9.91
C LEU A 162 21.94 -1.94 -10.25
N GLU A 163 22.24 -1.67 -11.52
CA GLU A 163 22.20 -0.32 -12.08
C GLU A 163 20.76 0.00 -12.49
N ASP A 164 20.02 0.66 -11.58
CA ASP A 164 18.61 1.04 -11.74
C ASP A 164 18.41 2.56 -11.58
N PRO A 165 18.98 3.40 -12.49
CA PRO A 165 18.97 4.85 -12.32
C PRO A 165 17.57 5.47 -12.42
N ASP A 166 16.67 4.85 -13.20
CA ASP A 166 15.28 5.25 -13.38
C ASP A 166 14.30 4.54 -12.43
N CYS A 167 14.81 3.65 -11.57
CA CYS A 167 14.03 2.86 -10.61
C CYS A 167 13.01 1.89 -11.28
N SER A 168 13.14 1.65 -12.59
CA SER A 168 12.20 0.83 -13.36
C SER A 168 12.28 -0.66 -13.02
N ILE A 169 13.44 -1.15 -12.58
CA ILE A 169 13.60 -2.55 -12.14
C ILE A 169 12.84 -2.75 -10.83
N PHE A 170 13.01 -1.85 -9.86
CA PHE A 170 12.27 -1.90 -8.60
C PHE A 170 10.76 -1.80 -8.84
N GLU A 171 10.33 -0.84 -9.67
CA GLU A 171 8.92 -0.62 -9.97
C GLU A 171 8.26 -1.90 -10.52
N LYS A 172 8.86 -2.52 -11.54
CA LYS A 172 8.34 -3.78 -12.09
C LYS A 172 8.34 -4.91 -11.08
N ALA A 173 9.40 -5.05 -10.29
CA ALA A 173 9.48 -6.05 -9.22
C ALA A 173 8.33 -5.87 -8.21
N TYR A 174 8.06 -4.62 -7.81
CA TYR A 174 6.99 -4.30 -6.88
C TYR A 174 5.59 -4.50 -7.48
N ILE A 175 5.37 -4.15 -8.75
CA ILE A 175 4.11 -4.40 -9.47
C ILE A 175 3.83 -5.91 -9.56
N MET A 176 4.87 -6.72 -9.80
CA MET A 176 4.75 -8.17 -9.90
C MET A 176 4.46 -8.83 -8.55
N ALA A 177 4.88 -8.24 -7.44
CA ALA A 177 4.77 -8.81 -6.10
C ALA A 177 3.32 -9.05 -5.65
N SER A 178 3.08 -10.17 -4.96
CA SER A 178 1.85 -10.39 -4.19
C SER A 178 1.75 -9.44 -2.99
N ASP A 179 0.58 -9.29 -2.38
CA ASP A 179 0.42 -8.42 -1.21
C ASP A 179 1.28 -8.85 -0.01
N ASP A 180 1.47 -10.16 0.19
CA ASP A 180 2.36 -10.69 1.22
C ASP A 180 3.84 -10.41 0.90
N GLN A 181 4.23 -10.49 -0.37
CA GLN A 181 5.57 -10.12 -0.83
C GLN A 181 5.81 -8.62 -0.64
N LYS A 182 4.84 -7.76 -1.00
CA LYS A 182 4.90 -6.31 -0.78
C LYS A 182 5.11 -5.96 0.68
N ARG A 183 4.37 -6.58 1.62
CA ARG A 183 4.60 -6.36 3.07
C ARG A 183 6.03 -6.70 3.50
N ARG A 184 6.62 -7.76 2.96
CA ARG A 184 8.03 -8.11 3.26
C ARG A 184 9.00 -7.14 2.60
N ILE A 185 8.75 -6.71 1.36
CA ILE A 185 9.55 -5.66 0.69
C ILE A 185 9.54 -4.38 1.55
N ASN A 186 8.38 -3.93 2.03
CA ASN A 186 8.27 -2.75 2.90
C ASN A 186 9.14 -2.92 4.16
N SER A 187 9.08 -4.09 4.80
CA SER A 187 9.95 -4.38 5.95
C SER A 187 11.44 -4.37 5.59
N THR A 188 11.82 -4.83 4.40
CA THR A 188 13.20 -4.84 3.93
C THR A 188 13.73 -3.42 3.69
N VAL A 189 12.91 -2.56 3.06
CA VAL A 189 13.23 -1.15 2.84
C VAL A 189 13.44 -0.42 4.17
N LEU A 190 12.51 -0.57 5.11
CA LEU A 190 12.57 0.08 6.42
C LEU A 190 13.73 -0.41 7.30
N LYS A 191 14.32 -1.58 7.02
CA LYS A 191 15.46 -2.13 7.79
C LYS A 191 16.83 -1.75 7.23
N ASN A 192 16.97 -1.67 5.91
CA ASN A 192 18.27 -1.46 5.28
C ASN A 192 18.66 0.02 5.21
N LEU A 193 17.68 0.93 5.14
CA LEU A 193 17.89 2.38 5.20
C LEU A 193 18.78 2.96 4.09
N ASP A 194 19.02 2.20 3.02
CA ASP A 194 19.79 2.67 1.89
C ASP A 194 19.02 3.76 1.11
N PRO A 195 19.61 4.94 0.88
CA PRO A 195 18.92 6.03 0.17
C PRO A 195 18.46 5.69 -1.25
N ARG A 196 19.22 4.87 -2.00
CA ARG A 196 18.81 4.44 -3.36
C ARG A 196 17.59 3.54 -3.28
N LEU A 197 17.57 2.62 -2.32
CA LEU A 197 16.45 1.72 -2.08
C LEU A 197 15.17 2.48 -1.68
N VAL A 198 15.30 3.45 -0.76
CA VAL A 198 14.16 4.28 -0.33
C VAL A 198 13.64 5.14 -1.48
N LYS A 199 14.52 5.74 -2.29
CA LYS A 199 14.12 6.49 -3.49
C LYS A 199 13.32 5.62 -4.46
N ALA A 200 13.81 4.42 -4.75
CA ALA A 200 13.13 3.48 -5.66
C ALA A 200 11.77 3.04 -5.11
N TYR A 201 11.68 2.78 -3.81
CA TYR A 201 10.44 2.47 -3.12
C TYR A 201 9.42 3.61 -3.22
N VAL A 202 9.82 4.85 -2.93
CA VAL A 202 8.94 6.02 -3.01
C VAL A 202 8.38 6.20 -4.43
N LEU A 203 9.23 6.05 -5.46
CA LEU A 203 8.84 6.21 -6.87
C LEU A 203 7.90 5.11 -7.36
N ALA A 204 8.18 3.85 -7.03
CA ALA A 204 7.31 2.72 -7.39
C ALA A 204 5.90 2.82 -6.77
N GLY A 205 5.78 3.59 -5.69
CA GLY A 205 4.57 3.79 -4.94
C GLY A 205 3.66 4.91 -5.39
N ALA A 206 3.89 5.57 -6.55
CA ALA A 206 3.22 6.79 -7.04
C ALA A 206 1.66 6.79 -6.94
N GLY A 207 1.14 6.90 -5.71
CA GLY A 207 -0.28 6.85 -5.32
C GLY A 207 -0.76 5.54 -4.66
N GLY A 208 0.04 4.47 -4.62
CA GLY A 208 -0.37 3.14 -4.14
C GLY A 208 0.21 2.70 -2.79
N HIS A 209 1.26 3.36 -2.28
CA HIS A 209 1.79 3.07 -0.94
C HIS A 209 0.98 3.77 0.15
N GLU A 210 0.91 3.14 1.33
CA GLU A 210 0.42 3.82 2.52
C GLU A 210 1.35 4.99 2.85
N GLN A 211 0.78 6.21 2.83
CA GLN A 211 1.52 7.47 3.01
C GLN A 211 2.38 7.47 4.29
N GLU A 212 1.93 6.81 5.35
CA GLU A 212 2.65 6.70 6.63
C GLU A 212 3.95 5.91 6.50
N LEU A 213 3.96 4.81 5.74
CA LEU A 213 5.16 4.00 5.50
C LEU A 213 6.18 4.76 4.65
N VAL A 214 5.72 5.54 3.68
CA VAL A 214 6.58 6.39 2.86
C VAL A 214 7.24 7.47 3.72
N LEU A 215 6.45 8.15 4.55
CA LEU A 215 6.97 9.14 5.50
C LEU A 215 7.99 8.53 6.47
N GLU A 216 7.73 7.33 6.99
CA GLU A 216 8.65 6.64 7.90
C GLU A 216 9.96 6.27 7.20
N ALA A 217 9.91 5.69 5.99
CA ALA A 217 11.10 5.36 5.22
C ALA A 217 11.98 6.59 4.91
N LEU A 218 11.36 7.71 4.54
CA LEU A 218 12.05 8.97 4.28
C LEU A 218 12.62 9.59 5.56
N LYS A 219 11.91 9.51 6.69
CA LYS A 219 12.41 9.96 8.00
C LYS A 219 13.65 9.16 8.42
N ILE A 220 13.63 7.83 8.26
CA ILE A 220 14.76 7.00 8.72
C ILE A 220 15.96 7.10 7.77
N SER A 221 15.74 7.21 6.45
CA SER A 221 16.84 7.43 5.49
C SER A 221 17.45 8.83 5.55
N GLY A 222 16.76 9.79 6.18
CA GLY A 222 17.21 11.17 6.29
C GLY A 222 16.95 12.02 5.05
N ASP A 223 16.21 11.53 4.06
CA ASP A 223 15.86 12.26 2.84
C ASP A 223 14.83 13.37 3.13
N GLN A 224 15.33 14.54 3.51
CA GLN A 224 14.51 15.71 3.86
C GLN A 224 13.84 16.35 2.65
N ASP A 225 14.48 16.27 1.48
CA ASP A 225 13.92 16.75 0.22
C ASP A 225 12.74 15.86 -0.21
N GLY A 226 12.88 14.54 -0.09
CA GLY A 226 11.79 13.59 -0.29
C GLY A 226 10.64 13.84 0.69
N LEU A 227 10.92 14.07 1.98
CA LEU A 227 9.90 14.43 2.97
C LEU A 227 9.16 15.71 2.60
N PHE A 228 9.88 16.72 2.11
CA PHE A 228 9.28 17.97 1.67
C PHE A 228 8.32 17.76 0.50
N GLU A 229 8.69 16.96 -0.50
CA GLU A 229 7.83 16.66 -1.65
C GLU A 229 6.54 15.93 -1.24
N GLN A 230 6.58 15.10 -0.19
CA GLN A 230 5.39 14.43 0.32
C GLN A 230 4.35 15.41 0.90
N VAL A 231 4.73 16.64 1.26
CA VAL A 231 3.77 17.67 1.72
C VAL A 231 2.69 17.92 0.67
N ARG A 232 3.01 17.77 -0.62
CA ARG A 232 2.03 17.90 -1.70
C ARG A 232 0.98 16.78 -1.59
N GLY A 233 -0.28 17.17 -1.43
CA GLY A 233 -1.40 16.26 -1.22
C GLY A 233 -1.67 15.89 0.24
N MET A 234 -0.86 16.36 1.20
CA MET A 234 -1.15 16.20 2.62
C MET A 234 -2.20 17.19 3.12
N THR A 235 -2.98 16.77 4.10
CA THR A 235 -3.77 17.70 4.92
C THR A 235 -2.85 18.54 5.80
N PHE A 236 -3.29 19.75 6.14
CA PHE A 236 -2.55 20.65 7.01
C PHE A 236 -2.20 20.00 8.36
N GLN A 237 -3.09 19.17 8.92
CA GLN A 237 -2.82 18.43 10.15
C GLN A 237 -1.57 17.54 10.04
N LYS A 238 -1.49 16.70 9.00
CA LYS A 238 -0.33 15.82 8.78
C LYS A 238 0.94 16.62 8.49
N MET A 239 0.80 17.73 7.76
CA MET A 239 1.92 18.63 7.51
C MET A 239 2.44 19.27 8.81
N LEU A 240 1.57 19.65 9.75
CA LEU A 240 1.99 20.16 11.06
C LEU A 240 2.79 19.13 11.85
N GLU A 241 2.43 17.84 11.80
CA GLU A 241 3.22 16.77 12.40
C GLU A 241 4.62 16.66 11.78
N LEU A 242 4.75 16.90 10.47
CA LEU A 242 6.04 16.93 9.79
C LEU A 242 6.86 18.18 10.16
N VAL A 243 6.21 19.34 10.33
CA VAL A 243 6.86 20.56 10.85
C VAL A 243 7.37 20.35 12.27
N ALA A 244 6.57 19.73 13.14
CA ALA A 244 6.99 19.35 14.49
C ALA A 244 8.17 18.37 14.47
N TYR A 245 8.20 17.45 13.51
CA TYR A 245 9.34 16.55 13.30
C TYR A 245 10.62 17.32 12.92
N TRP A 246 10.55 18.28 11.99
CA TRP A 246 11.69 19.12 11.62
C TRP A 246 12.15 20.01 12.75
N GLU A 247 11.22 20.55 13.56
CA GLU A 247 11.55 21.34 14.75
C GLU A 247 12.35 20.51 15.76
N ARG A 248 11.89 19.29 16.04
CA ARG A 248 12.50 18.39 17.03
C ARG A 248 13.85 17.83 16.59
N THR A 249 14.01 17.51 15.31
CA THR A 249 15.23 16.87 14.80
C THR A 249 16.28 17.87 14.32
N GLY A 250 15.87 19.07 13.90
CA GLY A 250 16.75 20.05 13.28
C GLY A 250 17.22 19.69 11.86
N ASN A 251 16.73 18.59 11.30
CA ASN A 251 17.05 18.17 9.94
C ASN A 251 16.29 19.06 8.94
N LEU A 252 16.98 19.51 7.89
CA LEU A 252 16.45 20.42 6.89
C LEU A 252 16.70 19.87 5.48
N PRO A 253 15.84 20.21 4.49
CA PRO A 253 16.10 19.93 3.07
C PRO A 253 17.45 20.51 2.60
N ASP A 254 18.07 19.87 1.61
CA ASP A 254 19.31 20.36 1.00
C ASP A 254 19.04 21.49 0.01
N ASP A 255 17.90 21.44 -0.70
CA ASP A 255 17.51 22.52 -1.61
C ASP A 255 17.29 23.85 -0.87
N SER A 256 17.90 24.92 -1.37
CA SER A 256 17.90 26.22 -0.72
C SER A 256 16.51 26.88 -0.62
N SER A 257 15.60 26.60 -1.55
CA SER A 257 14.23 27.12 -1.54
C SER A 257 13.40 26.36 -0.52
N ARG A 258 13.44 25.01 -0.56
CA ARG A 258 12.76 24.13 0.38
C ARG A 258 13.23 24.36 1.82
N LYS A 259 14.54 24.50 2.02
CA LYS A 259 15.16 24.82 3.31
C LYS A 259 14.58 26.08 3.92
N LYS A 260 14.52 27.19 3.16
CA LYS A 260 13.95 28.46 3.63
C LYS A 260 12.47 28.32 4.02
N THR A 261 11.70 27.56 3.24
CA THR A 261 10.29 27.26 3.53
C THR A 261 10.16 26.51 4.87
N VAL A 262 10.95 25.46 5.08
CA VAL A 262 10.94 24.69 6.33
C VAL A 262 11.40 25.51 7.52
N GLU A 263 12.50 26.28 7.39
CA GLU A 263 12.99 27.16 8.45
C GLU A 263 11.93 28.18 8.88
N ARG A 264 11.23 28.79 7.91
CA ARG A 264 10.14 29.73 8.19
C ARG A 264 8.98 29.05 8.91
N ALA A 265 8.55 27.88 8.45
CA ALA A 265 7.48 27.12 9.06
C ALA A 265 7.83 26.68 10.49
N VAL A 266 9.06 26.21 10.73
CA VAL A 266 9.56 25.82 12.06
C VAL A 266 9.62 27.02 13.00
N ALA A 267 10.05 28.20 12.52
CA ALA A 267 10.04 29.42 13.32
C ALA A 267 8.61 29.81 13.76
N LEU A 268 7.65 29.76 12.83
CA LEU A 268 6.23 30.01 13.12
C LEU A 268 5.65 28.95 14.06
N TYR A 269 6.05 27.68 13.93
CA TYR A 269 5.62 26.62 14.83
C TYR A 269 6.13 26.85 16.26
N ARG A 270 7.37 27.31 16.44
CA ARG A 270 7.88 27.70 17.76
C ARG A 270 7.12 28.88 18.35
N GLU A 271 6.76 29.87 17.52
CA GLU A 271 5.92 30.99 17.94
C GLU A 271 4.56 30.48 18.41
N LEU A 272 3.92 29.58 17.64
CA LEU A 272 2.66 28.93 18.00
C LEU A 272 2.75 28.22 19.37
N CYS A 273 3.81 27.46 19.62
CA CYS A 273 4.03 26.78 20.91
C CYS A 273 4.30 27.75 22.07
N SER A 274 4.80 28.95 21.79
CA SER A 274 5.09 29.99 22.80
C SER A 274 3.85 30.78 23.22
N LEU A 275 2.80 30.75 22.40
CA LEU A 275 1.52 31.33 22.74
C LEU A 275 0.93 30.52 23.91
N ASN A 276 1.09 31.04 25.13
CA ASN A 276 0.53 30.45 26.35
C ASN A 276 -1.00 30.57 26.31
N PHE A 277 -1.65 29.61 25.67
CA PHE A 277 -3.09 29.49 25.71
C PHE A 277 -3.49 28.94 27.07
N LYS A 278 -4.09 29.79 27.89
CA LYS A 278 -5.03 29.28 28.89
C LYS A 278 -6.20 28.72 28.09
N ALA A 279 -6.51 27.44 28.26
CA ALA A 279 -7.83 26.94 27.92
C ALA A 279 -8.84 27.76 28.72
N SER A 280 -9.38 28.83 28.10
CA SER A 280 -10.58 29.51 28.56
C SER A 280 -11.71 28.62 28.04
N ASP A 281 -12.54 27.96 28.83
CA ASP A 281 -12.97 28.24 30.19
C ASP A 281 -12.87 26.97 31.04
N GLU A 282 -12.48 27.08 32.32
CA GLU A 282 -12.80 26.01 33.26
C GLU A 282 -14.30 25.76 33.14
N ALA A 283 -14.67 24.51 32.82
CA ALA A 283 -16.07 24.12 32.70
C ALA A 283 -16.83 24.70 33.90
N PRO A 284 -17.99 25.38 33.69
CA PRO A 284 -18.74 26.03 34.77
C PRO A 284 -18.79 25.14 36.01
N ALA A 285 -18.62 25.72 37.20
CA ALA A 285 -18.52 24.95 38.44
C ALA A 285 -19.64 23.89 38.53
N GLY A 286 -19.24 22.61 38.67
CA GLY A 286 -20.16 21.47 38.66
C GLY A 286 -20.40 20.82 37.29
N THR A 287 -19.74 21.27 36.23
CA THR A 287 -19.77 20.63 34.90
C THR A 287 -18.43 19.99 34.56
N THR A 288 -18.42 19.07 33.60
CA THR A 288 -17.22 18.39 33.10
C THR A 288 -17.28 18.33 31.59
N ASP A 289 -16.20 18.69 30.91
CA ASP A 289 -16.09 18.51 29.46
C ASP A 289 -16.26 17.02 29.12
N MET A 290 -17.22 16.73 28.24
CA MET A 290 -17.62 15.35 27.93
C MET A 290 -16.53 14.59 27.17
N ILE A 291 -15.80 15.26 26.27
CA ILE A 291 -14.70 14.64 25.52
C ILE A 291 -13.55 14.36 26.47
N HIS A 292 -13.18 15.31 27.32
CA HIS A 292 -12.17 15.14 28.35
C HIS A 292 -12.52 14.03 29.34
N PHE A 293 -13.79 13.96 29.75
CA PHE A 293 -14.31 12.88 30.58
C PHE A 293 -14.11 11.53 29.90
N TRP A 294 -14.42 11.40 28.61
CA TRP A 294 -14.19 10.15 27.87
C TRP A 294 -12.70 9.84 27.69
N GLU A 295 -11.87 10.81 27.36
CA GLU A 295 -10.44 10.62 27.12
C GLU A 295 -9.66 10.22 28.36
N LYS A 296 -10.06 10.70 29.53
CA LYS A 296 -9.45 10.33 30.82
C LYS A 296 -9.84 8.95 31.32
N ARG A 297 -10.79 8.28 30.67
CA ARG A 297 -11.21 6.93 31.09
C ARG A 297 -10.21 5.90 30.58
N GLU A 298 -9.44 5.32 31.51
CA GLU A 298 -8.71 4.09 31.24
C GLU A 298 -9.67 2.89 31.29
N VAL A 299 -10.04 2.38 30.11
CA VAL A 299 -10.98 1.26 29.94
C VAL A 299 -10.35 0.19 29.06
N SER A 300 -10.48 -1.08 29.45
CA SER A 300 -10.04 -2.23 28.66
C SER A 300 -10.96 -2.46 27.46
N ASP A 301 -10.43 -3.15 26.43
CA ASP A 301 -11.18 -3.40 25.20
C ASP A 301 -12.43 -4.28 25.47
N GLU A 302 -12.37 -5.22 26.41
CA GLU A 302 -13.52 -6.06 26.78
C GLU A 302 -14.65 -5.24 27.39
N LYS A 303 -14.29 -4.24 28.22
CA LYS A 303 -15.27 -3.37 28.86
C LYS A 303 -15.86 -2.37 27.87
N LEU A 304 -15.07 -1.85 26.93
CA LEU A 304 -15.59 -1.04 25.83
C LEU A 304 -16.60 -1.82 24.98
N GLN A 305 -16.32 -3.09 24.68
CA GLN A 305 -17.24 -3.92 23.91
C GLN A 305 -18.57 -4.16 24.64
N ALA A 306 -18.54 -4.33 25.97
CA ALA A 306 -19.74 -4.43 26.79
C ALA A 306 -20.52 -3.09 26.84
N GLU A 307 -19.80 -1.97 26.97
CA GLU A 307 -20.39 -0.63 27.05
C GLU A 307 -21.07 -0.19 25.74
N LEU A 308 -20.59 -0.66 24.58
CA LEU A 308 -21.26 -0.45 23.28
C LEU A 308 -22.67 -1.04 23.23
N GLY A 309 -22.97 -2.05 24.07
CA GLY A 309 -24.29 -2.66 24.22
C GLY A 309 -25.09 -2.16 25.42
N CYS A 310 -24.62 -1.12 26.13
CA CYS A 310 -25.29 -0.59 27.31
C CYS A 310 -26.60 0.15 26.96
N ASP A 311 -27.59 0.15 27.85
CA ASP A 311 -28.84 0.90 27.64
C ASP A 311 -28.64 2.43 27.71
N ASP A 312 -27.61 2.89 28.43
CA ASP A 312 -27.30 4.31 28.59
C ASP A 312 -26.61 4.89 27.33
N PRO A 313 -27.23 5.86 26.63
CA PRO A 313 -26.65 6.48 25.43
C PRO A 313 -25.34 7.23 25.68
N MET A 314 -25.11 7.75 26.89
CA MET A 314 -23.87 8.45 27.23
C MET A 314 -22.70 7.46 27.41
N VAL A 315 -23.00 6.29 27.99
CA VAL A 315 -22.03 5.19 28.10
C VAL A 315 -21.69 4.65 26.70
N ARG A 316 -22.71 4.39 25.87
CA ARG A 316 -22.50 3.94 24.48
C ARG A 316 -21.69 4.96 23.66
N ALA A 317 -22.02 6.24 23.76
CA ALA A 317 -21.31 7.30 23.03
C ALA A 317 -19.84 7.41 23.46
N GLY A 318 -19.54 7.32 24.76
CA GLY A 318 -18.17 7.30 25.26
C GLY A 318 -17.39 6.07 24.79
N ALA A 319 -18.01 4.88 24.84
CA ALA A 319 -17.39 3.66 24.35
C ALA A 319 -17.16 3.69 22.83
N LEU A 320 -18.11 4.24 22.07
CA LEU A 320 -17.99 4.48 20.63
C LEU A 320 -16.84 5.44 20.32
N TYR A 321 -16.75 6.56 21.04
CA TYR A 321 -15.69 7.55 20.86
C TYR A 321 -14.30 6.93 21.11
N ILE A 322 -14.11 6.24 22.23
CA ILE A 322 -12.82 5.61 22.56
C ILE A 322 -12.50 4.48 21.57
N SER A 323 -13.48 3.66 21.19
CA SER A 323 -13.29 2.55 20.25
C SER A 323 -12.95 3.05 18.85
N ALA A 324 -13.56 4.15 18.41
CA ALA A 324 -13.23 4.81 17.14
C ALA A 324 -11.81 5.39 17.17
N LYS A 325 -11.42 6.07 18.26
CA LYS A 325 -10.04 6.57 18.47
C LYS A 325 -9.00 5.47 18.37
N ARG A 326 -9.31 4.27 18.88
CA ARG A 326 -8.45 3.08 18.85
C ARG A 326 -8.55 2.27 17.54
N GLY A 327 -9.28 2.76 16.54
CA GLY A 327 -9.43 2.07 15.25
C GLY A 327 -10.20 0.74 15.31
N ARG A 328 -11.07 0.54 16.33
CA ARG A 328 -11.83 -0.70 16.54
C ARG A 328 -13.21 -0.71 15.89
N ILE A 329 -13.69 0.44 15.41
CA ILE A 329 -14.98 0.58 14.73
C ILE A 329 -14.71 0.89 13.26
N SER A 330 -15.34 0.14 12.35
CA SER A 330 -15.23 0.40 10.92
C SER A 330 -15.88 1.73 10.54
N GLN A 331 -15.36 2.40 9.50
CA GLN A 331 -15.98 3.62 8.98
C GLN A 331 -17.43 3.42 8.54
N SER A 332 -17.78 2.25 7.97
CA SER A 332 -19.17 1.92 7.61
C SER A 332 -20.11 1.98 8.81
N ARG A 333 -19.68 1.38 9.93
CA ARG A 333 -20.45 1.36 11.17
C ARG A 333 -20.54 2.75 11.81
N LEU A 334 -19.46 3.55 11.73
CA LEU A 334 -19.50 4.96 12.15
C LEU A 334 -20.52 5.76 11.34
N ARG A 335 -20.57 5.58 10.00
CA ARG A 335 -21.55 6.26 9.14
C ARG A 335 -22.98 5.87 9.46
N ASP A 336 -23.23 4.59 9.72
CA ASP A 336 -24.56 4.11 10.09
C ASP A 336 -25.01 4.72 11.42
N ILE A 337 -24.13 4.74 12.43
CA ILE A 337 -24.42 5.35 13.74
C ILE A 337 -24.60 6.87 13.62
N ALA A 338 -23.79 7.55 12.81
CA ALA A 338 -23.91 9.00 12.55
C ALA A 338 -25.27 9.40 11.95
N ARG A 339 -25.97 8.46 11.29
CA ARG A 339 -27.33 8.64 10.75
C ARG A 339 -28.43 8.21 11.73
N THR A 340 -28.24 7.06 12.38
CA THR A 340 -29.34 6.31 13.05
C THR A 340 -29.23 6.25 14.56
N GLY A 341 -28.09 6.59 15.15
CA GLY A 341 -27.85 6.51 16.60
C GLY A 341 -28.64 7.55 17.40
N SER A 342 -28.57 7.43 18.73
CA SER A 342 -29.04 8.51 19.60
C SER A 342 -28.17 9.77 19.43
N TRP A 343 -28.62 10.89 19.99
CA TRP A 343 -27.94 12.16 19.78
C TRP A 343 -26.46 12.13 20.24
N LEU A 344 -26.18 11.60 21.42
CA LEU A 344 -24.80 11.45 21.91
C LEU A 344 -23.95 10.54 21.02
N GLU A 345 -24.55 9.47 20.48
CA GLU A 345 -23.86 8.53 19.58
C GLU A 345 -23.59 9.14 18.21
N LYS A 346 -24.55 9.92 17.68
CA LYS A 346 -24.37 10.70 16.46
C LYS A 346 -23.22 11.70 16.61
N LEU A 347 -23.17 12.44 17.73
CA LEU A 347 -22.08 13.37 18.03
C LEU A 347 -20.74 12.64 18.07
N ALA A 348 -20.64 11.56 18.85
CA ALA A 348 -19.42 10.77 18.97
C ALA A 348 -18.94 10.22 17.62
N ALA A 349 -19.85 9.77 16.74
CA ALA A 349 -19.51 9.29 15.41
C ALA A 349 -19.11 10.41 14.44
N ARG A 350 -19.83 11.54 14.43
CA ARG A 350 -19.59 12.68 13.53
C ARG A 350 -18.27 13.40 13.84
N LEU A 351 -17.75 13.34 15.07
CA LEU A 351 -16.40 13.81 15.41
C LEU A 351 -15.29 13.12 14.59
N TYR A 352 -15.52 11.89 14.12
CA TYR A 352 -14.58 11.13 13.27
C TYR A 352 -14.94 11.20 11.78
N LEU A 353 -16.05 11.84 11.41
CA LEU A 353 -16.54 11.98 10.03
C LEU A 353 -16.85 13.46 9.72
N PRO A 354 -15.87 14.37 9.86
CA PRO A 354 -16.11 15.80 9.68
C PRO A 354 -16.57 16.08 8.24
N GLY A 355 -17.68 16.81 8.10
CA GLY A 355 -18.18 17.28 6.80
C GLY A 355 -18.92 16.24 5.93
N GLU A 356 -19.05 14.98 6.36
CA GLU A 356 -19.76 13.95 5.58
C GLU A 356 -21.30 14.08 5.61
N PHE A 357 -21.88 14.83 6.56
CA PHE A 357 -23.33 14.92 6.77
C PHE A 357 -23.81 16.38 6.71
N PRO A 358 -24.76 16.71 5.81
CA PRO A 358 -25.38 18.03 5.79
C PRO A 358 -26.31 18.22 7.00
N GLU A 359 -26.58 19.47 7.38
CA GLU A 359 -27.57 19.80 8.40
C GLU A 359 -28.97 19.35 7.92
N GLU A 360 -29.67 18.52 8.71
CA GLU A 360 -31.03 18.08 8.40
C GLU A 360 -32.05 19.12 8.91
N GLU A 361 -33.03 19.46 8.08
CA GLU A 361 -34.06 20.50 8.34
C GLU A 361 -34.91 20.24 9.61
N TYR A 362 -34.89 19.01 10.14
CA TYR A 362 -35.65 18.56 11.31
C TYR A 362 -34.78 18.07 12.49
N GLU A 363 -33.46 18.34 12.48
CA GLU A 363 -32.59 17.93 13.59
C GLU A 363 -32.72 18.90 14.78
N HIS A 364 -33.23 18.41 15.92
CA HIS A 364 -33.44 19.20 17.15
C HIS A 364 -32.14 19.57 17.90
N VAL A 365 -30.99 19.08 17.45
CA VAL A 365 -29.67 19.34 18.01
C VAL A 365 -28.78 19.91 16.90
N VAL A 366 -28.21 21.10 17.11
CA VAL A 366 -27.17 21.64 16.22
C VAL A 366 -25.84 21.01 16.64
N TRP A 367 -25.46 19.92 15.99
CA TRP A 367 -24.38 19.01 16.43
C TRP A 367 -23.02 19.69 16.55
N LEU A 368 -22.75 20.53 15.58
CA LEU A 368 -21.58 21.35 15.40
C LEU A 368 -22.12 22.45 14.49
N ARG A 369 -22.01 23.73 14.85
CA ARG A 369 -22.20 24.75 13.81
C ARG A 369 -21.25 24.36 12.68
N LYS A 370 -21.72 24.34 11.43
CA LYS A 370 -20.81 24.43 10.29
C LYS A 370 -19.99 25.69 10.52
N ASN A 371 -18.80 25.52 11.07
CA ASN A 371 -17.99 26.64 11.44
C ASN A 371 -17.34 27.06 10.12
N ASP A 372 -18.02 27.92 9.37
CA ASP A 372 -17.43 28.61 8.21
C ASP A 372 -16.24 29.50 8.63
N ARG A 373 -15.95 29.56 9.93
CA ARG A 373 -14.71 30.11 10.46
C ARG A 373 -13.51 29.32 9.93
N ILE A 374 -12.50 30.10 9.59
CA ILE A 374 -11.20 29.70 9.04
C ILE A 374 -10.61 28.48 9.76
N ASP A 375 -10.80 28.39 11.08
CA ASP A 375 -10.34 27.32 11.97
C ASP A 375 -10.75 25.91 11.51
N ALA A 376 -11.96 25.69 10.98
CA ALA A 376 -12.37 24.38 10.49
C ALA A 376 -11.91 24.08 9.05
N ARG A 377 -11.73 25.13 8.23
CA ARG A 377 -11.21 25.01 6.86
C ARG A 377 -9.71 24.69 6.86
N ILE A 378 -8.97 25.24 7.82
CA ILE A 378 -7.50 25.15 7.84
C ILE A 378 -7.01 23.71 8.00
N PHE A 379 -7.59 22.93 8.91
CA PHE A 379 -7.11 21.57 9.22
C PHE A 379 -7.45 20.54 8.13
N ASN A 380 -8.52 20.81 7.36
CA ASN A 380 -8.93 20.00 6.22
C ASN A 380 -8.31 20.46 4.90
N ALA A 381 -7.61 21.61 4.89
CA ALA A 381 -6.94 22.11 3.70
C ALA A 381 -5.84 21.12 3.27
N VAL A 382 -5.88 20.72 2.01
CA VAL A 382 -4.82 19.94 1.37
C VAL A 382 -3.80 20.91 0.79
N VAL A 383 -2.51 20.61 0.88
CA VAL A 383 -1.45 21.46 0.33
C VAL A 383 -1.12 21.04 -1.12
N PRO A 384 -0.96 21.98 -2.08
CA PRO A 384 -1.19 23.41 -1.95
C PRO A 384 -2.66 23.83 -1.90
N GLY A 385 -3.58 22.96 -2.30
CA GLY A 385 -5.00 23.29 -2.40
C GLY A 385 -5.28 24.13 -3.65
N THR A 386 -6.38 24.87 -3.63
CA THR A 386 -6.75 25.74 -4.75
C THR A 386 -6.19 27.15 -4.59
N ILE A 387 -6.13 27.91 -5.69
CA ILE A 387 -5.74 29.32 -5.68
C ILE A 387 -6.75 30.13 -4.87
N ASP A 388 -8.05 29.85 -5.04
CA ASP A 388 -9.13 30.51 -4.31
C ASP A 388 -9.02 30.29 -2.80
N ASP A 389 -8.74 29.05 -2.36
CA ASP A 389 -8.51 28.76 -0.95
C ASP A 389 -7.29 29.52 -0.42
N SER A 390 -6.21 29.57 -1.20
CA SER A 390 -4.98 30.29 -0.83
C SER A 390 -5.21 31.79 -0.72
N GLN A 391 -5.96 32.39 -1.64
CA GLN A 391 -6.34 33.80 -1.62
C GLN A 391 -7.23 34.11 -0.42
N PHE A 392 -8.23 33.26 -0.16
CA PHE A 392 -9.09 33.36 1.02
C PHE A 392 -8.27 33.33 2.33
N PHE A 393 -7.28 32.44 2.43
CA PHE A 393 -6.40 32.37 3.60
C PHE A 393 -5.52 33.62 3.75
N LEU A 394 -4.98 34.15 2.65
CA LEU A 394 -4.20 35.39 2.66
C LEU A 394 -5.04 36.60 3.09
N ASP A 395 -6.26 36.74 2.58
CA ASP A 395 -7.16 37.82 2.98
C ASP A 395 -7.61 37.68 4.44
N SER A 396 -7.82 36.44 4.90
CA SER A 396 -8.09 36.14 6.31
C SER A 396 -6.91 36.52 7.22
N MET A 397 -5.67 36.28 6.80
CA MET A 397 -4.49 36.70 7.55
C MET A 397 -4.39 38.22 7.72
N ARG A 398 -4.83 39.01 6.72
CA ARG A 398 -4.84 40.49 6.83
C ARG A 398 -5.75 40.96 7.96
N VAL A 399 -6.95 40.39 8.04
CA VAL A 399 -7.93 40.71 9.10
C VAL A 399 -7.43 40.26 10.48
N LEU A 400 -6.89 39.05 10.58
CA LEU A 400 -6.40 38.49 11.85
C LEU A 400 -5.15 39.19 12.37
N GLY A 401 -4.29 39.69 11.47
CA GLY A 401 -3.05 40.39 11.83
C GLY A 401 -3.25 41.71 12.59
N GLU A 402 -4.46 42.29 12.52
CA GLU A 402 -4.84 43.50 13.25
C GLU A 402 -5.36 43.20 14.67
N SER A 403 -5.61 41.92 15.00
CA SER A 403 -6.19 41.52 16.28
C SER A 403 -5.13 41.28 17.36
N GLU A 404 -5.37 41.81 18.56
CA GLU A 404 -4.54 41.52 19.74
C GLU A 404 -4.93 40.23 20.46
N ASN A 405 -6.07 39.62 20.09
CA ASN A 405 -6.61 38.41 20.70
C ASN A 405 -5.67 37.21 20.49
N ALA A 406 -5.40 36.46 21.57
CA ALA A 406 -4.54 35.29 21.52
C ALA A 406 -5.05 34.21 20.54
N SER A 407 -6.37 33.97 20.48
CA SER A 407 -6.96 32.99 19.56
C SER A 407 -6.79 33.41 18.10
N ASP A 408 -6.89 34.70 17.81
CA ASP A 408 -6.71 35.23 16.45
C ASP A 408 -5.23 35.16 16.05
N LYS A 409 -4.31 35.42 16.99
CA LYS A 409 -2.87 35.21 16.80
C LYS A 409 -2.54 33.74 16.52
N MET A 410 -3.16 32.79 17.23
CA MET A 410 -3.01 31.37 16.97
C MET A 410 -3.39 31.03 15.53
N LEU A 411 -4.58 31.47 15.13
CA LEU A 411 -5.14 31.21 13.82
C LEU A 411 -4.29 31.86 12.72
N PHE A 412 -3.80 33.08 12.96
CA PHE A 412 -2.86 33.76 12.09
C PHE A 412 -1.57 32.95 11.92
N THR A 413 -0.97 32.46 13.01
CA THR A 413 0.27 31.67 12.94
C THR A 413 0.06 30.34 12.20
N LEU A 414 -1.07 29.65 12.42
CA LEU A 414 -1.43 28.44 11.67
C LEU A 414 -1.59 28.73 10.17
N LEU A 415 -2.29 29.81 9.81
CA LEU A 415 -2.42 30.24 8.41
C LEU A 415 -1.07 30.61 7.80
N ALA A 416 -0.20 31.27 8.57
CA ALA A 416 1.14 31.62 8.11
C ALA A 416 1.99 30.37 7.80
N ILE A 417 1.84 29.30 8.59
CA ILE A 417 2.50 28.01 8.30
C ILE A 417 1.93 27.42 7.01
N LEU A 418 0.60 27.32 6.88
CA LEU A 418 -0.06 26.77 5.69
C LEU A 418 0.35 27.53 4.41
N THR A 419 0.20 28.85 4.42
CA THR A 419 0.48 29.73 3.27
C THR A 419 1.96 29.75 2.89
N THR A 420 2.88 29.48 3.83
CA THR A 420 4.31 29.31 3.55
C THR A 420 4.55 28.12 2.61
N PHE A 421 3.87 26.99 2.81
CA PHE A 421 3.96 25.84 1.91
C PHE A 421 3.14 26.03 0.63
N GLN A 422 1.92 26.57 0.72
CA GLN A 422 1.11 26.87 -0.47
C GLN A 422 1.87 27.79 -1.42
N GLY A 423 2.48 28.87 -0.90
CA GLY A 423 3.28 29.79 -1.69
C GLY A 423 4.50 29.14 -2.34
N HIS A 424 5.10 28.11 -1.74
CA HIS A 424 6.20 27.37 -2.37
C HIS A 424 5.70 26.58 -3.60
N PHE A 425 4.63 25.80 -3.44
CA PHE A 425 4.14 24.91 -4.50
C PHE A 425 3.33 25.64 -5.59
N LEU A 426 2.61 26.72 -5.25
CA LEU A 426 1.81 27.49 -6.20
C LEU A 426 2.66 28.41 -7.08
N ARG A 427 3.88 28.79 -6.64
CA ARG A 427 4.82 29.61 -7.45
C ARG A 427 5.21 28.98 -8.79
N GLY A 428 4.99 27.67 -8.97
CA GLY A 428 5.23 26.95 -10.22
C GLY A 428 3.99 26.74 -11.10
N ILE A 429 2.81 27.23 -10.70
CA ILE A 429 1.58 27.09 -11.48
C ILE A 429 1.42 28.34 -12.36
N VAL A 430 1.58 28.17 -13.67
CA VAL A 430 1.16 29.17 -14.66
C VAL A 430 -0.35 29.06 -14.78
N THR A 431 -1.09 30.03 -14.28
CA THR A 431 -2.51 30.19 -14.56
C THR A 431 -2.66 30.80 -15.95
N LEU A 432 -3.10 30.00 -16.91
CA LEU A 432 -3.85 30.51 -18.06
C LEU A 432 -5.24 30.84 -17.52
N ASP A 433 -5.48 32.11 -17.22
CA ASP A 433 -6.82 32.60 -16.93
C ASP A 433 -7.62 32.53 -18.25
N GLU A 434 -8.82 31.96 -18.23
CA GLU A 434 -9.73 31.94 -19.39
C GLU A 434 -10.35 33.32 -19.66
N ASN A 435 -10.03 34.32 -18.83
CA ASN A 435 -10.32 35.72 -19.13
C ASN A 435 -9.26 36.30 -20.08
N ASP A 436 -9.63 36.40 -21.34
CA ASP A 436 -8.92 37.08 -22.44
C ASP A 436 -8.76 38.60 -22.23
N ASP A 437 -9.22 39.16 -21.11
CA ASP A 437 -9.18 40.61 -20.87
C ASP A 437 -7.84 41.02 -20.22
N ALA A 438 -6.93 41.53 -21.06
CA ALA A 438 -5.73 42.27 -20.65
C ALA A 438 -6.10 43.58 -19.91
N THR A 439 -6.55 43.47 -18.66
CA THR A 439 -7.02 44.63 -17.87
C THR A 439 -5.90 45.51 -17.29
N GLN A 440 -4.63 45.08 -17.38
CA GLN A 440 -3.50 45.87 -16.92
C GLN A 440 -2.99 46.84 -17.99
N LYS A 441 -2.86 48.11 -17.61
CA LYS A 441 -2.36 49.18 -18.48
C LYS A 441 -0.89 48.91 -18.86
N GLY A 442 -0.67 48.34 -20.05
CA GLY A 442 0.65 47.96 -20.57
C GLY A 442 0.83 46.47 -20.90
N ALA A 443 -0.18 45.63 -20.67
CA ALA A 443 -0.21 44.27 -21.21
C ALA A 443 -0.47 44.29 -22.73
N VAL A 444 0.23 43.44 -23.48
CA VAL A 444 0.07 43.26 -24.92
C VAL A 444 -0.33 41.81 -25.14
N GLU A 445 -1.40 41.57 -25.89
CA GLU A 445 -1.85 40.23 -26.26
C GLU A 445 -0.75 39.50 -27.04
N THR A 446 -0.59 38.20 -26.79
CA THR A 446 0.50 37.41 -27.39
C THR A 446 0.46 37.36 -28.92
N GLU A 447 -0.70 37.61 -29.53
CA GLU A 447 -0.84 37.75 -30.99
C GLU A 447 -0.37 39.11 -31.53
N ASP A 448 -0.28 40.11 -30.67
CA ASP A 448 0.10 41.49 -31.02
C ASP A 448 1.56 41.82 -30.64
N ALA A 449 2.28 40.90 -30.01
CA ALA A 449 3.70 41.07 -29.66
C ALA A 449 4.58 40.86 -30.91
N PRO A 450 5.11 41.92 -31.55
CA PRO A 450 5.92 41.76 -32.75
C PRO A 450 7.31 41.28 -32.33
N GLY A 451 7.66 40.04 -32.68
CA GLY A 451 9.06 39.57 -32.68
C GLY A 451 9.51 38.72 -31.49
N ILE A 452 8.60 37.97 -30.84
CA ILE A 452 9.00 36.92 -29.89
C ILE A 452 8.84 35.55 -30.56
N GLU A 453 9.97 34.89 -30.87
CA GLU A 453 9.98 33.46 -31.20
C GLU A 453 9.94 32.66 -29.90
N TRP A 454 9.00 31.70 -29.81
CA TRP A 454 8.74 30.84 -28.65
C TRP A 454 9.59 29.57 -28.68
#